data_AF-A0A4Y3FWI9-F1
#
_entry.id   AF-A0A4Y3FWI9-F1
#
_cell.length_a   1.000
_cell.length_b   1.000
_cell.length_c   1.000
_cell.angle_alpha   90.00
_cell.angle_beta   90.00
_cell.angle_gamma   90.00
#
_symmetry.space_group_name_H-M   'P 1'
#
loop_
_entity.id
_entity.type
_entity.pdbx_description
1 polymer ?
#
loop_
_entity_poly.entity_id
_entity_poly.type
_entity_poly.pdbx_seq_one_letter_code
_entity_poly.pdbx_strand_id
1 'polypeptide(L)' 'MKRFRNSHTKVKTILSVFEGYEKLTIKDIIIRLEDRGYTIKKNHLRMFIYYNMLFRYLKKESVRGVCYYYLIR' A
#
# COMPACT_ATOMS: atom_id res chain seq x y z
N MET A 1 -18.39 4.21 -1.89
CA MET A 1 -17.19 3.97 -1.05
C MET A 1 -17.18 2.53 -0.56
N LYS A 2 -16.14 1.75 -0.89
CA LYS A 2 -15.94 0.37 -0.42
C LYS A 2 -15.22 0.38 0.93
N ARG A 3 -15.62 -0.53 1.83
CA ARG A 3 -14.93 -0.79 3.10
C ARG A 3 -14.07 -2.05 2.99
N PHE A 4 -12.96 -2.07 3.71
CA PHE A 4 -12.16 -3.28 3.87
C PHE A 4 -12.88 -4.22 4.84
N ARG A 5 -13.29 -5.41 4.38
CA ARG A 5 -14.00 -6.40 5.22
C ARG A 5 -13.14 -6.92 6.37
N ASN A 6 -11.86 -7.21 6.10
CA ASN A 6 -10.91 -7.71 7.07
C ASN A 6 -9.47 -7.40 6.64
N SER A 7 -8.49 -7.73 7.49
CA SER A 7 -7.07 -7.53 7.23
C SER A 7 -6.60 -8.23 5.96
N HIS A 8 -7.00 -9.49 5.73
CA HIS A 8 -6.61 -10.26 4.54
C HIS A 8 -7.09 -9.61 3.24
N THR A 9 -8.35 -9.18 3.20
CA THR A 9 -8.92 -8.47 2.06
C THR A 9 -8.17 -7.17 1.83
N LYS A 10 -7.84 -6.44 2.91
CA LYS A 10 -7.08 -5.20 2.84
C LYS A 10 -5.67 -5.41 2.29
N VAL A 11 -4.97 -6.47 2.70
CA VAL A 11 -3.67 -6.86 2.12
C VAL A 11 -3.82 -7.08 0.61
N LYS A 12 -4.76 -7.94 0.18
CA LYS A 12 -4.99 -8.21 -1.26
C LYS A 12 -5.30 -6.95 -2.04
N THR A 13 -6.17 -6.08 -1.52
CA THR A 13 -6.52 -4.82 -2.18
C THR A 13 -5.31 -3.88 -2.29
N ILE A 14 -4.49 -3.75 -1.25
CA ILE A 14 -3.26 -2.93 -1.32
C ILE A 14 -2.26 -3.53 -2.30
N LEU A 15 -2.05 -4.85 -2.31
CA LEU A 15 -1.14 -5.48 -3.28
C LEU A 15 -1.61 -5.29 -4.71
N SER A 16 -2.93 -5.32 -4.93
CA SER A 16 -3.50 -5.16 -6.27
C SER A 16 -3.22 -3.80 -6.91
N VAL A 17 -2.84 -2.76 -6.14
CA VAL A 17 -2.53 -1.44 -6.70
C VAL A 17 -1.13 -1.35 -7.31
N PHE A 18 -0.29 -2.37 -7.09
CA PHE A 18 1.03 -2.48 -7.68
C PHE A 18 0.98 -3.23 -9.01
N GLU A 19 1.69 -2.72 -9.99
CA GLU A 19 1.79 -3.20 -11.37
C GLU A 19 3.27 -3.39 -11.73
N GLY A 20 3.65 -4.62 -12.08
CA GLY A 20 5.00 -4.96 -12.55
C GLY A 20 6.12 -4.75 -11.52
N TYR A 21 7.02 -3.81 -11.80
CA TYR A 21 8.26 -3.54 -11.03
C TYR A 21 8.29 -2.14 -10.42
N GLU A 22 7.14 -1.48 -10.36
CA GLU A 22 7.09 -0.09 -9.92
C GLU A 22 7.37 0.09 -8.42
N LYS A 23 7.70 1.33 -8.08
CA LYS A 23 7.91 1.80 -6.71
C LYS A 23 6.88 2.88 -6.42
N LEU A 24 6.00 2.64 -5.47
CA LEU A 24 4.92 3.56 -5.11
C LEU A 24 5.19 4.25 -3.78
N THR A 25 4.91 5.54 -3.71
CA THR A 25 4.81 6.22 -2.42
C THR A 25 3.48 5.88 -1.74
N ILE A 26 3.36 6.20 -0.46
CA ILE A 26 2.07 6.11 0.24
C ILE A 26 0.98 6.93 -0.47
N LYS A 27 1.33 8.08 -1.05
CA LYS A 27 0.37 8.95 -1.73
C LYS A 27 -0.16 8.25 -2.98
N ASP A 28 0.72 7.61 -3.76
CA ASP A 28 0.33 6.89 -4.98
C ASP A 28 -0.57 5.70 -4.65
N ILE A 29 -0.24 4.95 -3.60
CA ILE A 29 -1.08 3.83 -3.13
C ILE A 29 -2.48 4.34 -2.75
N ILE A 30 -2.59 5.49 -2.06
CA ILE A 30 -3.90 6.07 -1.70
C ILE A 30 -4.69 6.45 -2.94
N ILE A 31 -4.09 7.19 -3.88
CA ILE A 31 -4.77 7.62 -5.11
C ILE A 31 -5.34 6.40 -5.85
N ARG A 32 -4.51 5.36 -6.05
CA ARG A 32 -4.96 4.14 -6.74
C ARG A 32 -6.01 3.34 -5.99
N LEU A 33 -6.00 3.39 -4.65
CA LEU A 33 -7.07 2.81 -3.84
C LEU A 33 -8.37 3.61 -4.01
N GLU A 34 -8.30 4.93 -4.03
CA GLU A 34 -9.43 5.85 -4.22
C GLU A 34 -10.05 5.66 -5.60
N ASP A 35 -9.24 5.53 -6.65
CA ASP A 35 -9.69 5.21 -8.02
C ASP A 35 -10.47 3.88 -8.08
N ARG A 36 -10.15 2.94 -7.19
CA ARG A 36 -10.84 1.64 -7.06
C ARG A 36 -12.05 1.69 -6.11
N GLY A 37 -12.36 2.89 -5.59
CA GLY A 37 -13.48 3.18 -4.70
C GLY A 37 -13.20 2.96 -3.21
N TYR A 38 -11.94 2.78 -2.81
CA TYR A 38 -11.53 2.60 -1.41
C TYR A 38 -10.96 3.88 -0.82
N THR A 39 -11.41 4.25 0.37
CA THR A 39 -10.89 5.40 1.12
C THR A 39 -10.12 4.95 2.34
N ILE A 40 -8.91 5.49 2.53
CA ILE A 40 -8.08 5.21 3.70
C ILE A 40 -7.24 6.42 4.11
N LYS A 41 -7.19 6.70 5.41
CA LYS A 41 -6.31 7.75 5.94
C LYS A 41 -4.84 7.36 5.77
N LYS A 42 -4.01 8.32 5.39
CA LYS A 42 -2.56 8.15 5.19
C LYS A 42 -1.86 7.43 6.35
N ASN A 43 -2.10 7.87 7.58
CA ASN A 43 -1.47 7.28 8.77
C ASN A 43 -1.94 5.83 9.01
N HIS A 44 -3.23 5.54 8.76
CA HIS A 44 -3.76 4.18 8.89
C HIS A 44 -3.17 3.25 7.83
N LEU A 45 -2.96 3.73 6.60
CA LEU A 45 -2.29 2.94 5.57
C LEU A 45 -0.82 2.70 5.91
N ARG A 46 -0.08 3.73 6.35
CA ARG A 46 1.32 3.59 6.79
C ARG A 46 1.46 2.56 7.89
N MET A 47 0.64 2.70 8.94
CA MET A 47 0.64 1.78 10.07
C MET A 47 0.28 0.36 9.62
N PHE A 48 -0.75 0.20 8.79
CA PHE A 48 -1.16 -1.10 8.30
C PHE A 48 -0.07 -1.79 7.49
N ILE A 49 0.57 -1.06 6.56
CA ILE A 49 1.69 -1.58 5.76
C ILE A 49 2.84 -1.98 6.68
N TYR A 50 3.23 -1.13 7.63
CA TYR A 50 4.34 -1.39 8.54
C TYR A 50 4.14 -2.68 9.34
N TYR A 51 2.98 -2.85 9.98
CA TYR A 51 2.73 -4.00 10.86
C TYR A 51 2.33 -5.29 10.13
N ASN A 52 1.70 -5.20 8.95
CA ASN A 52 1.07 -6.37 8.31
C ASN A 52 1.69 -6.76 6.97
N MET A 53 2.44 -5.87 6.32
CA MET A 53 2.86 -6.07 4.93
C MET A 53 4.35 -5.93 4.67
N LEU A 54 5.04 -5.11 5.45
CA LEU A 54 6.47 -4.89 5.29
C LEU A 54 7.24 -6.20 5.57
N PHE A 55 8.29 -6.45 4.80
CA PHE A 55 9.12 -7.67 4.79
C PHE A 55 8.41 -8.96 4.36
N ARG A 56 7.07 -9.03 4.42
CA ARG A 56 6.29 -10.20 3.98
C ARG A 56 5.81 -10.09 2.54
N TYR A 57 5.34 -8.90 2.14
CA TYR A 57 4.85 -8.65 0.79
C TYR A 57 5.50 -7.43 0.14
N LEU A 58 5.95 -6.46 0.95
CA LEU A 58 6.53 -5.21 0.48
C LEU A 58 7.93 -4.97 1.06
N LYS A 59 8.84 -4.51 0.22
CA LYS A 59 10.06 -3.82 0.62
C LYS A 59 9.83 -2.32 0.61
N LYS A 60 10.67 -1.60 1.35
CA LYS A 60 10.68 -0.14 1.43
C LYS A 60 12.08 0.38 1.13
N GLU A 61 12.15 1.46 0.38
CA GLU A 61 13.37 2.22 0.13
C GLU A 61 13.13 3.70 0.44
N SER A 62 14.13 4.41 0.94
CA SER A 62 14.08 5.85 1.15
C SER A 62 15.03 6.53 0.17
N VAL A 63 14.49 7.37 -0.70
CA VAL A 63 15.26 8.14 -1.68
C VAL A 63 15.00 9.63 -1.42
N ARG A 64 16.04 10.38 -1.04
CA ARG A 64 15.95 11.82 -0.73
C ARG A 64 14.81 12.17 0.26
N GLY A 65 14.63 11.33 1.28
CA GLY A 65 13.58 11.51 2.30
C GLY A 65 12.18 11.02 1.90
N VAL A 66 11.99 10.56 0.66
CA VAL A 66 10.73 9.98 0.19
C VAL A 66 10.76 8.47 0.34
N CYS A 67 9.76 7.92 1.02
CA CYS A 67 9.61 6.48 1.18
C CYS A 67 8.82 5.88 0.01
N TYR A 68 9.47 4.95 -0.68
CA TYR A 68 8.89 4.13 -1.74
C TYR A 68 8.70 2.70 -1.26
N TYR A 69 7.62 2.07 -1.72
CA TYR A 69 7.23 0.70 -1.43
C TYR A 69 7.19 -0.08 -2.75
N TYR A 70 7.57 -1.35 -2.72
CA TYR A 70 7.55 -2.22 -3.89
C TYR A 70 7.39 -3.68 -3.48
N LEU A 71 6.84 -4.50 -4.38
CA LEU A 71 6.57 -5.91 -4.12
C LEU A 71 7.87 -6.70 -3.86
N ILE A 72 7.81 -7.60 -2.89
CA ILE A 72 8.82 -8.63 -2.68
C ILE A 72 8.63 -9.72 -3.74
N ARG A 73 9.74 -10.19 -4.28
CA ARG A 73 9.84 -11.31 -5.20
C ARG A 73 10.73 -12.36 -4.56
#